data_AF-A0AA39R564-F1
#
_entry.id   AF-A0AA39R564-F1
#
_cell.length_a   1.000
_cell.length_b   1.000
_cell.length_c   1.000
_cell.angle_alpha   90.00
_cell.angle_beta   90.00
_cell.angle_gamma   90.00
#
_symmetry.space_group_name_H-M   'P 1'
#
loop_
_entity.id
_entity.type
_entity.pdbx_description
1 polymer ?
#
loop_
_entity_poly.entity_id
_entity_poly.type
_entity_poly.pdbx_seq_one_letter_code
_entity_poly.pdbx_strand_id
1 'polypeptide(L)'
;MAHVSEVTVALIVIYVLAILVRKSSQHLRLHRAARQHGCKPARLYSNWDSFLGIDLFRSFSQGGLSLKPLSTVEYLGNCRAKFNDFGVGPGRGGTGAPFLDRGLFTEDGDCWKHSTALIRATFSRIEIADLGDFERHNSSFLALIPQDSRTFYLNLWQNGSKAFDYSLLGLALRLMAGPLRFLFALDPTWKKAYTKVHAFVDKNVAIALDRHRRLAKTGKPTDKRGRDRYILLQQMEVATQDPLYVFFPAHDTAAIAFGSILFYLAHHPQVWGELRKEILEFGSQHLPFELLRTLKTTKAITNETLRLRMSASRVVRTALRDTILPAGGGSDG
;
A
#
# COMPACT_ATOMS: atom_id res chain seq x y z
N MET A 1 38.58 16.07 15.59
CA MET A 1 37.80 17.03 14.78
C MET A 1 38.28 16.89 13.34
N ALA A 2 37.46 16.34 12.46
CA ALA A 2 37.88 15.98 11.11
C ALA A 2 38.01 17.24 10.23
N HIS A 3 39.16 17.43 9.60
CA HIS A 3 39.35 18.40 8.52
C HIS A 3 38.39 18.05 7.38
N VAL A 4 37.31 18.82 7.25
CA VAL A 4 36.49 18.80 6.03
C VAL A 4 37.37 19.35 4.91
N SER A 5 37.73 18.51 3.95
CA SER A 5 38.60 18.92 2.84
C SER A 5 37.95 20.04 2.03
N GLU A 6 38.74 20.97 1.49
CA GLU A 6 38.25 22.05 0.59
C GLU A 6 37.42 21.48 -0.58
N VAL A 7 37.77 20.28 -1.03
CA VAL A 7 37.02 19.51 -2.04
C VAL A 7 35.60 19.22 -1.58
N THR A 8 35.39 18.86 -0.31
CA THR A 8 34.06 18.58 0.24
C THR A 8 33.21 19.84 0.27
N VAL A 9 33.80 20.99 0.66
CA VAL A 9 33.09 22.27 0.66
C VAL A 9 32.71 22.69 -0.77
N ALA A 10 33.63 22.55 -1.73
CA ALA A 10 33.38 22.83 -3.14
C ALA A 10 32.24 21.97 -3.71
N LEU A 11 32.22 20.67 -3.40
CA LEU A 11 31.15 19.76 -3.83
C LEU A 11 29.78 20.15 -3.24
N ILE A 12 29.73 20.55 -1.97
CA ILE A 12 28.51 21.03 -1.33
C ILE A 12 28.01 22.31 -2.02
N VAL A 13 28.90 23.27 -2.30
CA VAL A 13 28.53 24.52 -2.98
C VAL A 13 28.01 24.26 -4.39
N ILE A 14 28.69 23.43 -5.18
CA ILE A 14 28.23 23.04 -6.53
C ILE A 14 26.86 22.37 -6.46
N TYR A 15 26.66 21.45 -5.51
CA TYR A 15 25.38 20.76 -5.31
C TYR A 15 24.25 21.73 -4.95
N VAL A 16 24.50 22.68 -4.02
CA VAL A 16 23.53 23.71 -3.64
C VAL A 16 23.20 24.61 -4.82
N LEU A 17 24.21 25.09 -5.57
CA LEU A 17 24.01 25.90 -6.79
C LEU A 17 23.20 25.15 -7.84
N ALA A 18 23.50 23.87 -8.08
CA ALA A 18 22.74 23.03 -9.01
C ALA A 18 21.26 22.91 -8.60
N ILE A 19 20.97 22.75 -7.30
CA ILE A 19 19.59 22.74 -6.81
C ILE A 19 18.92 24.10 -6.99
N LEU A 20 19.60 25.20 -6.67
CA LEU A 20 19.07 26.56 -6.82
C LEU A 20 18.74 26.87 -8.29
N VAL A 21 19.65 26.53 -9.23
CA VAL A 21 19.41 26.70 -10.67
C VAL A 21 18.23 25.84 -11.12
N ARG A 22 18.15 24.57 -10.68
CA ARG A 22 17.03 23.68 -11.03
C ARG A 22 15.69 24.20 -10.51
N LYS A 23 15.62 24.63 -9.24
CA LYS A 23 14.41 25.20 -8.64
C LYS A 23 14.01 26.51 -9.32
N SER A 24 14.97 27.39 -9.61
CA SER A 24 14.72 28.66 -10.29
C SER A 24 14.20 28.45 -11.71
N SER A 25 14.84 27.55 -12.47
CA SER A 25 14.38 27.16 -13.81
C SER A 25 12.97 26.56 -13.77
N GLN A 26 12.69 25.66 -12.83
CA GLN A 26 11.36 25.09 -12.65
C GLN A 26 10.31 26.16 -12.30
N HIS A 27 10.63 27.07 -11.40
CA HIS A 27 9.74 28.17 -11.02
C HIS A 27 9.42 29.07 -12.23
N LEU A 28 10.43 29.46 -13.00
CA LEU A 28 10.26 30.27 -14.21
C LEU A 28 9.41 29.55 -15.27
N ARG A 29 9.62 28.24 -15.48
CA ARG A 29 8.82 27.44 -16.42
C ARG A 29 7.35 27.36 -16.00
N LEU A 30 7.09 27.04 -14.73
CA LEU A 30 5.73 26.97 -14.19
C LEU A 30 5.03 28.34 -14.27
N HIS A 31 5.75 29.42 -13.98
CA HIS A 31 5.19 30.77 -14.04
C HIS A 31 4.88 31.21 -15.49
N ARG A 32 5.72 30.85 -16.46
CA ARG A 32 5.44 31.08 -17.89
C ARG A 32 4.23 30.28 -18.36
N ALA A 33 4.16 28.99 -18.03
CA ALA A 33 3.04 28.12 -18.37
C ALA A 33 1.72 28.63 -17.75
N ALA A 34 1.75 29.07 -16.49
CA ALA A 34 0.59 29.64 -15.83
C ALA A 34 0.07 30.90 -16.53
N ARG A 35 0.97 31.78 -17.00
CA ARG A 35 0.58 32.98 -17.78
C ARG A 35 0.00 32.61 -19.15
N GLN A 36 0.60 31.64 -19.84
CA GLN A 36 0.14 31.21 -21.17
C GLN A 36 -1.25 30.58 -21.14
N HIS A 37 -1.56 29.81 -20.10
CA HIS A 37 -2.80 29.04 -19.98
C HIS A 37 -3.84 29.67 -19.05
N GLY A 38 -3.60 30.88 -18.54
CA GLY A 38 -4.51 31.55 -17.60
C GLY A 38 -4.71 30.79 -16.29
N CYS A 39 -3.74 29.98 -15.87
CA CYS A 39 -3.87 29.14 -14.68
C CYS A 39 -3.83 29.99 -13.40
N LYS A 40 -4.67 29.63 -12.42
CA LYS A 40 -4.53 30.15 -11.05
C LYS A 40 -3.22 29.65 -10.44
N PRO A 41 -2.55 30.42 -9.58
CA PRO A 41 -1.36 29.95 -8.87
C PRO A 41 -1.72 28.70 -8.07
N ALA A 42 -0.84 27.70 -8.09
CA ALA A 42 -1.02 26.49 -7.29
C ALA A 42 -1.14 26.87 -5.81
N ARG A 43 -2.11 26.29 -5.10
CA ARG A 43 -2.26 26.50 -3.66
C ARG A 43 -1.10 25.83 -2.95
N LEU A 44 -0.06 26.60 -2.66
CA LEU A 44 1.08 26.16 -1.85
C LEU A 44 0.69 26.22 -0.38
N TYR A 45 1.02 25.18 0.39
CA TYR A 45 0.84 25.20 1.83
C TYR A 45 1.97 26.05 2.46
N SER A 46 1.64 26.82 3.50
CA SER A 46 2.64 27.60 4.24
C SER A 46 3.56 26.65 4.99
N ASN A 47 4.78 26.48 4.49
CA ASN A 47 5.79 25.64 5.10
C ASN A 47 7.01 26.49 5.43
N TRP A 48 7.59 26.29 6.62
CA TRP A 48 8.71 27.10 7.11
C TRP A 48 10.02 26.72 6.41
N ASP A 49 10.14 25.47 5.94
CA ASP A 49 11.32 24.99 5.20
C ASP A 49 10.93 24.21 3.94
N SER A 50 10.94 24.92 2.81
CA SER A 50 10.72 24.36 1.46
C SER A 50 11.91 23.58 0.89
N PHE A 51 13.05 23.57 1.57
CA PHE A 51 14.27 22.93 1.07
C PHE A 51 14.49 21.56 1.69
N LEU A 52 14.47 21.44 3.02
CA LEU A 52 14.67 20.15 3.71
C LEU A 52 13.37 19.51 4.18
N GLY A 53 12.26 20.27 4.27
CA GLY A 53 10.98 19.77 4.75
C GLY A 53 10.98 19.43 6.24
N ILE A 54 11.79 20.12 7.05
CA ILE A 54 11.93 19.87 8.49
C ILE A 54 10.60 20.07 9.24
N ASP A 55 9.79 21.03 8.81
CA ASP A 55 8.47 21.29 9.36
C ASP A 55 7.46 20.19 9.02
N LEU A 56 7.56 19.60 7.83
CA LEU A 56 6.79 18.40 7.46
C LEU A 56 7.16 17.20 8.35
N PHE A 57 8.46 17.02 8.63
CA PHE A 57 8.94 15.97 9.53
C PHE A 57 8.50 16.19 10.99
N ARG A 58 8.60 17.42 11.49
CA ARG A 58 8.20 17.80 12.87
C ARG A 58 6.69 17.73 13.10
N SER A 59 5.89 18.15 12.12
CA SER A 59 4.43 18.03 12.18
C SER A 59 4.00 16.56 12.27
N PHE A 60 4.69 15.69 11.51
CA PHE A 60 4.43 14.26 11.53
C PHE A 60 4.84 13.59 12.85
N SER A 61 6.02 13.92 13.40
CA SER A 61 6.48 13.35 14.68
C SER A 61 5.58 13.70 15.87
N GLN A 62 4.80 14.79 15.77
CA GLN A 62 3.81 15.20 16.75
C GLN A 62 2.41 14.59 16.52
N GLY A 63 2.29 13.57 15.65
CA GLY A 63 1.00 12.93 15.36
C GLY A 63 0.08 13.77 14.47
N GLY A 64 0.60 14.85 13.87
CA GLY A 64 -0.10 15.67 12.90
C GLY A 64 -0.32 14.89 11.60
N LEU A 65 -1.45 14.18 11.50
CA LEU A 65 -1.91 13.54 10.27
C LEU A 65 -2.36 14.55 9.19
N SER A 66 -1.97 15.81 9.31
CA SER A 66 -2.46 16.93 8.53
C SER A 66 -1.33 17.90 8.26
N LEU A 67 -0.33 17.51 7.43
CA LEU A 67 0.39 18.42 6.54
C LEU A 67 0.88 17.64 5.31
N LYS A 68 0.90 18.34 4.17
CA LYS A 68 1.02 17.80 2.81
C LYS A 68 2.33 18.32 2.18
N PRO A 69 3.11 17.50 1.45
CA PRO A 69 4.27 17.99 0.73
C PRO A 69 3.88 19.01 -0.36
N LEU A 70 4.79 19.95 -0.65
CA LEU A 70 4.65 21.12 -1.53
C LEU A 70 4.22 20.85 -2.99
N SER A 71 4.08 19.59 -3.39
CA SER A 71 3.76 19.16 -4.76
C SER A 71 2.63 18.14 -4.83
N THR A 72 2.03 17.76 -3.69
CA THR A 72 0.96 16.77 -3.65
C THR A 72 -0.38 17.47 -3.86
N VAL A 73 -0.79 17.57 -5.11
CA VAL A 73 -2.16 17.98 -5.47
C VAL A 73 -3.09 16.86 -5.04
N GLU A 74 -3.71 17.02 -3.87
CA GLU A 74 -4.72 16.09 -3.35
C GLU A 74 -6.01 16.27 -4.15
N TYR A 75 -6.10 15.62 -5.31
CA TYR A 75 -7.32 15.53 -6.09
C TYR A 75 -7.43 14.13 -6.68
N LEU A 76 -7.98 13.21 -5.88
CA LEU A 76 -8.34 11.85 -6.34
C LEU A 76 -9.24 11.86 -7.59
N GLY A 77 -9.96 12.97 -7.86
CA GLY A 77 -10.76 13.17 -9.06
C GLY A 77 -9.94 13.39 -10.34
N ASN A 78 -8.88 14.21 -10.30
CA ASN A 78 -8.18 14.66 -11.52
C ASN A 78 -7.08 13.73 -12.01
N CYS A 79 -6.56 12.86 -11.14
CA CYS A 79 -5.63 11.80 -11.55
C CYS A 79 -6.26 10.82 -12.56
N ARG A 80 -7.60 10.72 -12.63
CA ARG A 80 -8.28 9.87 -13.60
C ARG A 80 -8.21 10.41 -15.03
N ALA A 81 -8.24 11.73 -15.21
CA ALA A 81 -8.24 12.37 -16.53
C ALA A 81 -6.86 12.33 -17.20
N LYS A 82 -5.76 12.40 -16.42
CA LYS A 82 -4.38 12.42 -16.92
C LYS A 82 -3.48 11.37 -16.27
N PHE A 83 -4.00 10.15 -16.12
CA PHE A 83 -3.31 9.07 -15.38
C PHE A 83 -1.85 8.84 -15.84
N ASN A 84 -1.57 8.90 -17.15
CA ASN A 84 -0.23 8.68 -17.72
C ASN A 84 0.78 9.81 -17.45
N ASP A 85 0.34 10.92 -16.85
CA ASP A 85 1.21 12.04 -16.48
C ASP A 85 1.70 11.94 -15.03
N PHE A 86 1.14 11.01 -14.26
CA PHE A 86 1.38 10.85 -12.83
C PHE A 86 1.86 9.44 -12.49
N GLY A 87 3.00 9.33 -11.81
CA GLY A 87 3.62 8.06 -11.45
C GLY A 87 3.97 7.95 -9.97
N VAL A 88 4.30 6.74 -9.51
CA VAL A 88 4.83 6.49 -8.16
C VAL A 88 6.34 6.32 -8.14
N GLY A 89 6.95 5.96 -9.27
CA GLY A 89 8.34 5.57 -9.40
C GLY A 89 9.34 6.61 -8.90
N PRO A 90 9.22 7.90 -9.26
CA PRO A 90 10.15 8.92 -8.76
C PRO A 90 10.17 9.07 -7.24
N GLY A 91 9.04 8.82 -6.57
CA GLY A 91 8.93 8.91 -5.11
C GLY A 91 9.24 7.60 -4.39
N ARG A 92 8.83 6.47 -4.95
CA ARG A 92 8.86 5.16 -4.30
C ARG A 92 9.95 4.24 -4.81
N GLY A 93 10.43 4.37 -6.04
CA GLY A 93 11.39 3.46 -6.65
C GLY A 93 12.65 3.29 -5.82
N GLY A 94 13.43 4.35 -5.64
CA GLY A 94 14.70 4.26 -4.89
C GLY A 94 14.53 3.99 -3.39
N THR A 95 13.41 4.39 -2.79
CA THR A 95 13.19 4.29 -1.34
C THR A 95 12.54 2.96 -0.94
N GLY A 96 11.61 2.49 -1.76
CA GLY A 96 10.81 1.29 -1.52
C GLY A 96 11.43 0.02 -2.06
N ALA A 97 12.24 0.09 -3.12
CA ALA A 97 12.81 -1.10 -3.75
C ALA A 97 13.58 -2.05 -2.80
N PRO A 98 14.33 -1.60 -1.77
CA PRO A 98 15.01 -2.55 -0.88
C PRO A 98 14.07 -3.47 -0.09
N PHE A 99 12.83 -3.01 0.19
CA PHE A 99 11.84 -3.79 0.92
C PHE A 99 10.79 -4.39 0.00
N LEU A 100 10.21 -3.60 -0.90
CA LEU A 100 9.10 -4.00 -1.77
C LEU A 100 9.52 -4.48 -3.15
N ASP A 101 10.82 -4.58 -3.41
CA ASP A 101 11.39 -4.84 -4.73
C ASP A 101 10.95 -3.84 -5.82
N ARG A 102 11.47 -4.02 -7.03
CA ARG A 102 11.09 -3.23 -8.22
C ARG A 102 9.91 -3.86 -8.94
N GLY A 103 8.79 -3.15 -9.00
CA GLY A 103 7.55 -3.67 -9.57
C GLY A 103 6.32 -2.86 -9.18
N LEU A 104 5.25 -3.53 -8.75
CA LEU A 104 3.90 -2.97 -8.64
C LEU A 104 3.81 -1.66 -7.84
N PHE A 105 4.60 -1.54 -6.76
CA PHE A 105 4.52 -0.40 -5.84
C PHE A 105 5.61 0.66 -6.04
N THR A 106 6.60 0.37 -6.87
CA THR A 106 7.87 1.10 -6.94
C THR A 106 8.23 1.56 -8.34
N GLU A 107 7.61 1.02 -9.38
CA GLU A 107 7.89 1.34 -10.78
C GLU A 107 6.61 1.81 -11.50
N ASP A 108 6.79 2.49 -12.64
CA ASP A 108 5.73 2.94 -13.54
C ASP A 108 5.89 2.29 -14.94
N GLY A 109 4.94 2.53 -15.86
CA GLY A 109 5.07 2.12 -17.26
C GLY A 109 4.96 0.61 -17.48
N ASP A 110 5.77 0.06 -18.39
CA ASP A 110 5.65 -1.33 -18.83
C ASP A 110 6.05 -2.35 -17.76
N CYS A 111 7.01 -2.02 -16.89
CA CYS A 111 7.35 -2.83 -15.72
C CYS A 111 6.14 -2.99 -14.79
N TRP A 112 5.47 -1.88 -14.48
CA TRP A 112 4.23 -1.89 -13.70
C TRP A 112 3.11 -2.70 -14.38
N LYS A 113 2.91 -2.52 -15.70
CA LYS A 113 1.90 -3.28 -16.46
C LYS A 113 2.17 -4.77 -16.40
N HIS A 114 3.43 -5.18 -16.57
CA HIS A 114 3.84 -6.57 -16.52
C HIS A 114 3.57 -7.19 -15.13
N SER A 115 4.04 -6.57 -14.04
CA SER A 115 3.76 -7.05 -12.67
C SER A 115 2.26 -7.06 -12.36
N THR A 116 1.51 -6.06 -12.82
CA THR A 116 0.06 -6.01 -12.64
C THR A 116 -0.66 -7.14 -13.37
N ALA A 117 -0.24 -7.49 -14.59
CA ALA A 117 -0.85 -8.57 -15.35
C ALA A 117 -0.68 -9.92 -14.66
N LEU A 118 0.50 -10.18 -14.09
CA LEU A 118 0.80 -11.40 -13.33
C LEU A 118 -0.07 -11.52 -12.06
N ILE A 119 -0.21 -10.43 -11.31
CA ILE A 119 -1.06 -10.41 -10.11
C ILE A 119 -2.54 -10.53 -10.48
N ARG A 120 -3.00 -9.90 -11.56
CA ARG A 120 -4.41 -10.05 -12.00
C ARG A 120 -4.76 -11.50 -12.34
N ALA A 121 -3.83 -12.25 -12.92
CA ALA A 121 -4.02 -13.67 -13.20
C ALA A 121 -4.24 -14.50 -11.93
N THR A 122 -3.66 -14.08 -10.79
CA THR A 122 -3.86 -14.71 -9.48
C THR A 122 -5.29 -14.55 -8.96
N PHE A 123 -5.87 -13.36 -9.14
CA PHE A 123 -7.21 -13.04 -8.63
C PHE A 123 -8.33 -13.49 -9.58
N SER A 124 -8.17 -14.64 -10.24
CA SER A 124 -9.22 -15.20 -11.08
C SER A 124 -10.45 -15.53 -10.23
N ARG A 125 -11.65 -15.39 -10.81
CA ARG A 125 -12.92 -15.65 -10.10
C ARG A 125 -12.99 -17.07 -9.52
N ILE A 126 -12.30 -18.03 -10.13
CA ILE A 126 -12.27 -19.43 -9.70
C ILE A 126 -11.51 -19.59 -8.38
N GLU A 127 -10.43 -18.84 -8.19
CA GLU A 127 -9.62 -18.85 -6.96
C GLU A 127 -10.33 -18.11 -5.82
N ILE A 128 -10.94 -16.95 -6.10
CA ILE A 128 -11.66 -16.16 -5.08
C ILE A 128 -12.92 -16.88 -4.58
N ALA A 129 -13.51 -17.76 -5.40
CA ALA A 129 -14.71 -18.49 -5.05
C ALA A 129 -14.47 -19.71 -4.13
N ASP A 130 -13.22 -20.12 -3.89
CA ASP A 130 -12.90 -21.20 -2.94
C ASP A 130 -12.67 -20.63 -1.53
N LEU A 131 -13.74 -20.64 -0.73
CA LEU A 131 -13.72 -20.11 0.64
C LEU A 131 -13.15 -21.12 1.67
N GLY A 132 -12.70 -22.30 1.25
CA GLY A 132 -12.25 -23.34 2.20
C GLY A 132 -11.07 -22.91 3.07
N ASP A 133 -10.09 -22.21 2.49
CA ASP A 133 -8.98 -21.67 3.28
C ASP A 133 -9.44 -20.48 4.14
N PHE A 134 -10.38 -19.65 3.66
CA PHE A 134 -10.95 -18.57 4.46
C PHE A 134 -11.67 -19.13 5.71
N GLU A 135 -12.51 -20.16 5.56
CA GLU A 135 -13.21 -20.80 6.67
C GLU A 135 -12.26 -21.43 7.68
N ARG A 136 -11.17 -22.07 7.21
CA ARG A 136 -10.14 -22.63 8.10
C ARG A 136 -9.50 -21.53 8.96
N HIS A 137 -9.04 -20.45 8.34
CA HIS A 137 -8.40 -19.34 9.07
C HIS A 137 -9.39 -18.62 9.97
N ASN A 138 -10.64 -18.43 9.53
CA ASN A 138 -11.70 -17.85 10.35
C ASN A 138 -12.01 -18.71 11.58
N SER A 139 -12.06 -20.04 11.43
CA SER A 139 -12.27 -20.96 12.55
C SER A 139 -11.13 -20.88 13.57
N SER A 140 -9.88 -20.85 13.08
CA SER A 140 -8.71 -20.62 13.95
C SER A 140 -8.77 -19.27 14.65
N PHE A 141 -9.21 -18.22 13.97
CA PHE A 141 -9.39 -16.89 14.57
C PHE A 141 -10.46 -16.91 15.67
N LEU A 142 -11.62 -17.49 15.42
CA LEU A 142 -12.69 -17.59 16.42
C LEU A 142 -12.26 -18.40 17.65
N ALA A 143 -11.41 -19.42 17.47
CA ALA A 143 -10.85 -20.20 18.59
C ALA A 143 -9.89 -19.39 19.48
N LEU A 144 -9.32 -18.28 18.99
CA LEU A 144 -8.48 -17.38 19.78
C LEU A 144 -9.31 -16.38 20.61
N ILE A 145 -10.59 -16.21 20.30
CA ILE A 145 -11.48 -15.33 21.07
C ILE A 145 -11.77 -16.03 22.41
N PRO A 146 -11.40 -15.41 23.54
CA PRO A 146 -11.68 -15.99 24.85
C PRO A 146 -13.20 -16.19 25.03
N GLN A 147 -13.58 -17.38 25.49
CA GLN A 147 -14.97 -17.71 25.81
C GLN A 147 -15.36 -17.23 27.21
N ASP A 148 -14.40 -16.75 28.00
CA ASP A 148 -14.66 -16.07 29.26
C ASP A 148 -15.09 -14.62 29.00
N SER A 149 -15.85 -14.02 29.91
CA SER A 149 -16.31 -12.61 29.81
C SER A 149 -15.16 -11.59 29.96
N ARG A 150 -13.94 -11.95 29.59
CA ARG A 150 -12.76 -11.09 29.68
C ARG A 150 -12.64 -10.24 28.43
N THR A 151 -12.25 -8.98 28.65
CA THR A 151 -11.90 -8.07 27.56
C THR A 151 -10.62 -8.56 26.89
N PHE A 152 -10.65 -8.72 25.57
CA PHE A 152 -9.45 -9.00 24.77
C PHE A 152 -9.21 -7.88 23.78
N TYR A 153 -7.95 -7.62 23.46
CA TYR A 153 -7.61 -6.62 22.45
C TYR A 153 -7.64 -7.25 21.06
N LEU A 154 -8.53 -6.77 20.20
CA LEU A 154 -8.65 -7.27 18.82
C LEU A 154 -7.36 -7.05 17.99
N ASN A 155 -6.51 -6.11 18.38
CA ASN A 155 -5.21 -5.88 17.75
C ASN A 155 -4.21 -7.05 17.94
N LEU A 156 -4.55 -8.08 18.70
CA LEU A 156 -3.78 -9.34 18.80
C LEU A 156 -3.53 -9.97 17.41
N TRP A 157 -4.38 -9.69 16.42
CA TRP A 157 -4.20 -10.14 15.03
C TRP A 157 -3.08 -9.39 14.28
N GLN A 158 -2.68 -8.20 14.76
CA GLN A 158 -1.53 -7.44 14.28
C GLN A 158 -0.22 -7.86 14.94
N ASN A 159 -0.19 -8.95 15.71
CA ASN A 159 1.07 -9.59 16.11
C ASN A 159 1.73 -10.31 14.92
N GLY A 160 1.85 -9.59 13.80
CA GLY A 160 2.76 -9.92 12.75
C GLY A 160 4.19 -9.95 13.29
N SER A 161 5.10 -10.51 12.49
CA SER A 161 6.51 -10.48 12.84
C SER A 161 6.93 -9.03 13.12
N LYS A 162 7.44 -8.73 14.31
CA LYS A 162 7.99 -7.40 14.65
C LYS A 162 8.97 -6.87 13.58
N ALA A 163 9.61 -7.78 12.84
CA ALA A 163 10.46 -7.44 11.71
C ALA A 163 9.68 -6.85 10.52
N PHE A 164 8.46 -7.32 10.24
CA PHE A 164 7.58 -6.76 9.22
C PHE A 164 7.11 -5.35 9.60
N ASP A 165 6.60 -5.16 10.81
CA ASP A 165 6.16 -3.84 11.30
C ASP A 165 7.31 -2.82 11.27
N TYR A 166 8.51 -3.26 11.69
CA TYR A 166 9.70 -2.41 11.62
C TYR A 166 10.13 -2.09 10.17
N SER A 167 9.96 -3.05 9.26
CA SER A 167 10.25 -2.84 7.84
C SER A 167 9.29 -1.81 7.22
N LEU A 168 8.00 -1.90 7.55
CA LEU A 168 6.97 -0.94 7.18
C LEU A 168 7.22 0.45 7.75
N LEU A 169 7.52 0.54 9.05
CA LEU A 169 7.87 1.79 9.71
C LEU A 169 9.10 2.42 9.05
N GLY A 170 10.14 1.61 8.79
CA GLY A 170 11.35 2.08 8.12
C GLY A 170 11.11 2.54 6.68
N LEU A 171 10.19 1.91 5.95
CA LEU A 171 9.75 2.36 4.63
C LEU A 171 9.02 3.72 4.74
N ALA A 172 8.06 3.83 5.66
CA ALA A 172 7.29 5.05 5.88
C ALA A 172 8.19 6.23 6.26
N LEU A 173 9.09 6.05 7.23
CA LEU A 173 10.04 7.07 7.66
C LEU A 173 10.94 7.55 6.52
N ARG A 174 11.43 6.64 5.67
CA ARG A 174 12.28 7.00 4.53
C ARG A 174 11.52 7.72 3.42
N LEU A 175 10.26 7.34 3.18
CA LEU A 175 9.40 8.07 2.23
C LEU A 175 9.09 9.48 2.73
N MET A 176 8.86 9.63 4.04
CA MET A 176 8.56 10.91 4.68
C MET A 176 9.79 11.82 4.79
N ALA A 177 10.97 11.25 5.03
CA ALA A 177 12.21 12.00 5.14
C ALA A 177 12.66 12.67 3.83
N GLY A 178 12.12 12.24 2.69
CA GLY A 178 12.36 12.88 1.40
C GLY A 178 13.87 13.08 1.11
N PRO A 179 14.36 14.32 0.94
CA PRO A 179 15.80 14.59 0.73
C PRO A 179 16.70 14.09 1.88
N LEU A 180 16.19 14.05 3.11
CA LEU A 180 16.93 13.60 4.31
C LEU A 180 16.96 12.07 4.46
N ARG A 181 16.44 11.31 3.49
CA ARG A 181 16.43 9.83 3.55
C ARG A 181 17.82 9.20 3.73
N PHE A 182 18.89 9.91 3.36
CA PHE A 182 20.26 9.43 3.55
C PHE A 182 20.61 9.22 5.03
N LEU A 183 19.98 9.94 5.96
CA LEU A 183 20.18 9.73 7.41
C LEU A 183 19.75 8.31 7.82
N PHE A 184 18.73 7.77 7.17
CA PHE A 184 18.24 6.42 7.39
C PHE A 184 19.05 5.35 6.63
N ALA A 185 19.95 5.74 5.72
CA ALA A 185 20.88 4.79 5.10
C ALA A 185 21.95 4.28 6.09
N LEU A 186 22.17 5.06 7.17
CA LEU A 186 23.11 4.72 8.25
C LEU A 186 22.54 3.75 9.28
N ASP A 187 21.23 3.48 9.23
CA ASP A 187 20.59 2.53 10.13
C ASP A 187 20.71 1.08 9.58
N PRO A 188 21.55 0.22 10.19
CA PRO A 188 21.69 -1.17 9.73
C PRO A 188 20.52 -2.06 10.19
N THR A 189 19.68 -1.60 11.12
CA THR A 189 18.63 -2.42 11.72
C THR A 189 17.47 -2.64 10.76
N TRP A 190 17.12 -1.63 9.94
CA TRP A 190 16.11 -1.79 8.90
C TRP A 190 16.48 -2.86 7.88
N LYS A 191 17.75 -2.90 7.45
CA LYS A 191 18.25 -3.96 6.55
C LYS A 191 18.06 -5.34 7.14
N LYS A 192 18.42 -5.51 8.42
CA LYS A 192 18.22 -6.78 9.14
C LYS A 192 16.73 -7.14 9.24
N ALA A 193 15.85 -6.16 9.43
CA ALA A 193 14.41 -6.38 9.55
C ALA A 193 13.81 -6.88 8.23
N TYR A 194 14.02 -6.17 7.12
CA TYR A 194 13.42 -6.59 5.85
C TYR A 194 14.06 -7.87 5.30
N THR A 195 15.34 -8.12 5.60
CA THR A 195 16.00 -9.39 5.22
C THR A 195 15.37 -10.58 5.93
N LYS A 196 14.91 -10.43 7.18
CA LYS A 196 14.15 -11.47 7.88
C LYS A 196 12.78 -11.72 7.24
N VAL A 197 12.12 -10.66 6.78
CA VAL A 197 10.84 -10.77 6.07
C VAL A 197 11.05 -11.52 4.76
N HIS A 198 12.03 -11.10 3.95
CA HIS A 198 12.37 -11.77 2.69
C HIS A 198 12.72 -13.24 2.91
N ALA A 199 13.58 -13.56 3.89
CA ALA A 199 13.92 -14.95 4.20
C ALA A 199 12.69 -15.79 4.62
N PHE A 200 11.73 -15.20 5.34
CA PHE A 200 10.48 -15.87 5.68
C PHE A 200 9.62 -16.12 4.44
N VAL A 201 9.48 -15.10 3.60
CA VAL A 201 8.70 -15.15 2.36
C VAL A 201 9.30 -16.18 1.40
N ASP A 202 10.61 -16.11 1.13
CA ASP A 202 11.37 -17.04 0.29
C ASP A 202 11.23 -18.49 0.75
N LYS A 203 11.31 -18.75 2.06
CA LYS A 203 11.12 -20.08 2.63
C LYS A 203 9.73 -20.63 2.32
N ASN A 204 8.69 -19.83 2.48
CA ASN A 204 7.32 -20.26 2.21
C ASN A 204 7.07 -20.48 0.71
N VAL A 205 7.65 -19.64 -0.16
CA VAL A 205 7.63 -19.85 -1.61
C VAL A 205 8.32 -21.16 -1.97
N ALA A 206 9.52 -21.42 -1.44
CA ALA A 206 10.25 -22.64 -1.72
C ALA A 206 9.47 -23.89 -1.31
N ILE A 207 8.80 -23.87 -0.14
CA ILE A 207 7.92 -24.96 0.32
C ILE A 207 6.75 -25.15 -0.64
N ALA A 208 6.13 -24.05 -1.08
CA ALA A 208 4.99 -24.08 -1.96
C ALA A 208 5.35 -24.60 -3.37
N LEU A 209 6.51 -24.19 -3.91
CA LEU A 209 7.07 -24.68 -5.17
C LEU A 209 7.46 -26.17 -5.10
N ASP A 210 8.08 -26.61 -4.00
CA ASP A 210 8.43 -28.03 -3.82
C ASP A 210 7.17 -28.90 -3.74
N ARG A 211 6.14 -28.45 -3.01
CA ARG A 211 4.83 -29.12 -3.00
C ARG A 211 4.23 -29.23 -4.39
N HIS A 212 4.29 -28.15 -5.19
CA HIS A 212 3.84 -28.14 -6.58
C HIS A 212 4.59 -29.17 -7.43
N ARG A 213 5.93 -29.16 -7.39
CA ARG A 213 6.78 -30.10 -8.15
C ARG A 213 6.52 -31.57 -7.78
N ARG A 214 6.27 -31.86 -6.51
CA ARG A 214 5.90 -33.22 -6.05
C ARG A 214 4.54 -33.66 -6.57
N LEU A 215 3.55 -32.76 -6.58
CA LEU A 215 2.22 -33.03 -7.13
C LEU A 215 2.26 -33.23 -8.66
N ALA A 216 3.06 -32.43 -9.37
CA ALA A 216 3.26 -32.59 -10.81
C ALA A 216 3.88 -33.96 -11.17
N LYS A 217 4.84 -34.46 -10.37
CA LYS A 217 5.49 -35.76 -10.58
C LYS A 217 4.61 -36.97 -10.26
N THR A 218 3.59 -36.82 -9.41
CA THR A 218 2.71 -37.92 -8.99
C THR A 218 1.55 -38.18 -9.95
N GLY A 219 1.51 -37.50 -11.11
CA GLY A 219 0.56 -37.81 -12.18
C GLY A 219 -0.91 -37.56 -11.82
N LYS A 220 -1.19 -36.83 -10.74
CA LYS A 220 -2.53 -36.29 -10.44
C LYS A 220 -2.49 -34.78 -10.66
N PRO A 221 -2.83 -34.28 -11.86
CA PRO A 221 -2.92 -32.84 -12.13
C PRO A 221 -4.14 -32.20 -11.47
N THR A 222 -4.93 -32.97 -10.72
CA THR A 222 -6.27 -32.57 -10.34
C THR A 222 -6.53 -32.99 -8.90
N ASP A 223 -6.80 -32.01 -8.05
CA ASP A 223 -7.74 -32.22 -6.95
C ASP A 223 -9.01 -32.91 -7.52
N LYS A 224 -9.83 -33.58 -6.70
CA LYS A 224 -11.03 -34.35 -7.09
C LYS A 224 -12.10 -33.57 -7.91
N ARG A 225 -11.80 -32.34 -8.33
CA ARG A 225 -12.61 -31.38 -9.06
C ARG A 225 -11.96 -30.79 -10.33
N GLY A 226 -10.82 -31.32 -10.80
CA GLY A 226 -10.29 -30.97 -12.13
C GLY A 226 -9.78 -29.53 -12.31
N ARG A 227 -9.19 -28.91 -11.28
CA ARG A 227 -8.79 -27.48 -11.31
C ARG A 227 -7.30 -27.28 -11.02
N ASP A 228 -6.64 -26.48 -11.87
CA ASP A 228 -5.28 -25.95 -11.67
C ASP A 228 -5.27 -24.88 -10.58
N ARG A 229 -5.25 -25.32 -9.32
CA ARG A 229 -5.40 -24.50 -8.10
C ARG A 229 -4.23 -23.55 -7.78
N TYR A 230 -3.30 -23.34 -8.71
CA TYR A 230 -1.97 -22.82 -8.38
C TYR A 230 -1.42 -21.83 -9.40
N ILE A 231 -2.30 -21.03 -10.01
CA ILE A 231 -1.91 -19.98 -10.97
C ILE A 231 -0.91 -19.00 -10.32
N LEU A 232 -1.10 -18.58 -9.07
CA LEU A 232 -0.18 -17.65 -8.39
C LEU A 232 1.25 -18.18 -8.31
N LEU A 233 1.44 -19.39 -7.76
CA LEU A 233 2.78 -19.98 -7.59
C LEU A 233 3.43 -20.29 -8.93
N GLN A 234 2.65 -20.71 -9.94
CA GLN A 234 3.14 -20.93 -11.29
C GLN A 234 3.59 -19.62 -11.95
N GLN A 235 2.80 -18.54 -11.80
CA GLN A 235 3.18 -17.22 -12.29
C GLN A 235 4.41 -16.68 -11.54
N MET A 236 4.55 -16.98 -10.25
CA MET A 236 5.73 -16.60 -9.47
C MET A 236 6.99 -17.41 -9.84
N GLU A 237 6.83 -18.69 -10.21
CA GLU A 237 7.91 -19.54 -10.73
C GLU A 237 8.41 -19.03 -12.09
N VAL A 238 7.52 -18.53 -12.95
CA VAL A 238 7.85 -17.98 -14.28
C VAL A 238 8.36 -16.53 -14.20
N ALA A 239 7.79 -15.72 -13.30
CA ALA A 239 8.05 -14.28 -13.28
C ALA A 239 9.24 -13.84 -12.43
N THR A 240 9.83 -14.69 -11.58
CA THR A 240 10.90 -14.29 -10.64
C THR A 240 10.50 -13.02 -9.85
N GLN A 241 9.23 -12.90 -9.48
CA GLN A 241 8.70 -11.72 -8.77
C GLN A 241 8.46 -12.04 -7.30
N ASP A 242 8.83 -11.09 -6.43
CA ASP A 242 8.73 -11.18 -4.98
C ASP A 242 7.24 -11.31 -4.54
N PRO A 243 6.89 -12.33 -3.72
CA PRO A 243 5.55 -12.50 -3.17
C PRO A 243 5.04 -11.30 -2.37
N LEU A 244 5.95 -10.45 -1.91
CA LEU A 244 5.63 -9.34 -1.06
C LEU A 244 4.64 -8.35 -1.72
N TYR A 245 4.54 -8.32 -3.05
CA TYR A 245 3.55 -7.50 -3.75
C TYR A 245 2.09 -7.83 -3.40
N VAL A 246 1.79 -9.09 -3.07
CA VAL A 246 0.44 -9.51 -2.67
C VAL A 246 0.26 -9.36 -1.17
N PHE A 247 1.29 -9.70 -0.39
CA PHE A 247 1.22 -9.70 1.06
C PHE A 247 1.17 -8.29 1.66
N PHE A 248 2.03 -7.38 1.20
CA PHE A 248 2.13 -6.00 1.69
C PHE A 248 0.80 -5.24 1.70
N PRO A 249 0.04 -5.14 0.59
CA PRO A 249 -1.20 -4.39 0.58
C PRO A 249 -2.32 -5.09 1.36
N ALA A 250 -2.33 -6.43 1.37
CA ALA A 250 -3.44 -7.22 1.90
C ALA A 250 -3.38 -7.40 3.43
N HIS A 251 -2.20 -7.30 4.05
CA HIS A 251 -2.03 -7.55 5.48
C HIS A 251 -2.68 -6.48 6.36
N ASP A 252 -2.11 -5.27 6.40
CA ASP A 252 -2.54 -4.25 7.37
C ASP A 252 -3.88 -3.62 6.99
N THR A 253 -4.12 -3.39 5.70
CA THR A 253 -5.31 -2.65 5.27
C THR A 253 -6.60 -3.43 5.55
N ALA A 254 -6.56 -4.75 5.36
CA ALA A 254 -7.67 -5.65 5.67
C ALA A 254 -7.88 -5.78 7.19
N ALA A 255 -6.80 -5.95 7.96
CA ALA A 255 -6.88 -6.01 9.42
C ALA A 255 -7.45 -4.71 10.02
N ILE A 256 -7.00 -3.55 9.54
CA ILE A 256 -7.52 -2.24 9.98
C ILE A 256 -8.99 -2.07 9.58
N ALA A 257 -9.36 -2.46 8.35
CA ALA A 257 -10.75 -2.40 7.89
C ALA A 257 -11.65 -3.27 8.77
N PHE A 258 -11.26 -4.53 9.00
CA PHE A 258 -12.00 -5.47 9.83
C PHE A 258 -12.13 -5.00 11.28
N GLY A 259 -11.04 -4.52 11.88
CA GLY A 259 -11.07 -3.95 13.23
C GLY A 259 -11.97 -2.72 13.33
N SER A 260 -12.01 -1.90 12.28
CA SER A 260 -12.92 -0.74 12.21
C SER A 260 -14.38 -1.16 12.09
N ILE A 261 -14.69 -2.21 11.31
CA ILE A 261 -16.04 -2.76 11.18
C ILE A 261 -16.54 -3.21 12.56
N LEU A 262 -15.72 -4.00 13.27
CA LEU A 262 -16.09 -4.48 14.61
C LEU A 262 -16.24 -3.33 15.62
N PHE A 263 -15.38 -2.32 15.54
CA PHE A 263 -15.51 -1.11 16.37
C PHE A 263 -16.86 -0.41 16.17
N TYR A 264 -17.26 -0.14 14.92
CA TYR A 264 -18.55 0.50 14.65
C TYR A 264 -19.74 -0.39 15.01
N LEU A 265 -19.66 -1.70 14.72
CA LEU A 265 -20.73 -2.64 15.10
C LEU A 265 -20.97 -2.66 16.62
N ALA A 266 -19.89 -2.62 17.42
CA ALA A 266 -20.00 -2.59 18.88
C ALA A 266 -20.68 -1.31 19.41
N HIS A 267 -20.55 -0.18 18.70
CA HIS A 267 -21.15 1.11 19.08
C HIS A 267 -22.54 1.35 18.49
N HIS A 268 -23.00 0.50 17.57
CA HIS A 268 -24.29 0.62 16.90
C HIS A 268 -25.12 -0.66 17.02
N PRO A 269 -25.71 -0.94 18.21
CA PRO A 269 -26.46 -2.18 18.47
C PRO A 269 -27.62 -2.43 17.50
N GLN A 270 -28.25 -1.36 17.00
CA GLN A 270 -29.33 -1.45 16.01
C GLN A 270 -28.84 -2.06 14.69
N VAL A 271 -27.71 -1.57 14.18
CA VAL A 271 -27.07 -2.06 12.95
C VAL A 271 -26.56 -3.49 13.13
N TRP A 272 -26.02 -3.81 14.31
CA TRP A 272 -25.66 -5.19 14.65
C TRP A 272 -26.88 -6.13 14.62
N GLY A 273 -28.04 -5.67 15.12
CA GLY A 273 -29.30 -6.42 15.05
C GLY A 273 -29.73 -6.72 13.62
N GLU A 274 -29.64 -5.75 12.72
CA GLU A 274 -29.94 -5.91 11.29
C GLU A 274 -28.98 -6.89 10.60
N LEU A 275 -27.67 -6.76 10.87
CA LEU A 275 -26.67 -7.69 10.34
C LEU A 275 -26.94 -9.11 10.84
N ARG A 276 -27.21 -9.28 12.14
CA ARG A 276 -27.52 -10.59 12.72
C ARG A 276 -28.77 -11.19 12.11
N LYS A 277 -29.81 -10.39 11.84
CA LYS A 277 -31.02 -10.85 11.16
C LYS A 277 -30.70 -11.36 9.75
N GLU A 278 -29.97 -10.59 8.95
CA GLU A 278 -29.53 -10.99 7.60
C GLU A 278 -28.78 -12.33 7.65
N ILE A 279 -27.83 -12.51 8.57
CA ILE A 279 -27.02 -13.73 8.63
C ILE A 279 -27.82 -14.92 9.17
N LEU A 280 -28.69 -14.73 10.17
CA LEU A 280 -29.50 -15.82 10.73
C LEU A 280 -30.55 -16.36 9.75
N GLU A 281 -31.03 -15.54 8.80
CA GLU A 281 -31.94 -15.98 7.74
C GLU A 281 -31.32 -17.07 6.83
N PHE A 282 -30.00 -17.13 6.70
CA PHE A 282 -29.29 -18.17 5.95
C PHE A 282 -29.01 -19.45 6.77
N GLY A 283 -29.10 -19.39 8.10
CA GLY A 283 -28.86 -20.52 8.99
C GLY A 283 -27.42 -21.06 8.95
N SER A 284 -27.25 -22.36 9.19
CA SER A 284 -25.95 -23.05 9.25
C SER A 284 -25.44 -23.56 7.90
N GLN A 285 -25.98 -23.07 6.78
CA GLN A 285 -25.55 -23.50 5.45
C GLN A 285 -24.14 -22.99 5.16
N HIS A 286 -23.32 -23.81 4.51
CA HIS A 286 -22.04 -23.37 3.95
C HIS A 286 -22.31 -22.21 2.99
N LEU A 287 -21.59 -21.10 3.12
CA LEU A 287 -21.80 -19.88 2.32
C LEU A 287 -21.06 -20.01 0.98
N PRO A 288 -21.68 -20.42 -0.15
CA PRO A 288 -21.03 -20.35 -1.44
C PRO A 288 -20.75 -18.90 -1.84
N PHE A 289 -19.70 -18.70 -2.63
CA PHE A 289 -19.26 -17.38 -3.11
C PHE A 289 -20.39 -16.53 -3.74
N GLU A 290 -21.33 -17.16 -4.45
CA GLU A 290 -22.45 -16.45 -5.07
C GLU A 290 -23.41 -15.81 -4.05
N LEU A 291 -23.55 -16.41 -2.85
CA LEU A 291 -24.36 -15.83 -1.78
C LEU A 291 -23.74 -14.57 -1.19
N LEU A 292 -22.41 -14.42 -1.21
CA LEU A 292 -21.75 -13.20 -0.71
C LEU A 292 -22.24 -11.94 -1.43
N ARG A 293 -22.66 -12.07 -2.71
CA ARG A 293 -23.20 -10.95 -3.49
C ARG A 293 -24.60 -10.54 -3.04
N THR A 294 -25.31 -11.42 -2.34
CA THR A 294 -26.69 -11.20 -1.88
C THR A 294 -26.77 -10.53 -0.51
N LEU A 295 -25.66 -10.50 0.25
CA LEU A 295 -25.55 -9.88 1.57
C LEU A 295 -25.54 -8.35 1.47
N LYS A 296 -26.72 -7.75 1.37
CA LYS A 296 -26.91 -6.30 1.17
C LYS A 296 -26.48 -5.52 2.40
N THR A 297 -26.89 -5.93 3.59
CA THR A 297 -26.60 -5.26 4.86
C THR A 297 -25.10 -5.37 5.17
N THR A 298 -24.52 -6.55 5.05
CA THR A 298 -23.08 -6.77 5.21
C THR A 298 -22.25 -5.87 4.27
N LYS A 299 -22.64 -5.77 2.99
CA LYS A 299 -21.98 -4.90 2.02
C LYS A 299 -22.16 -3.41 2.37
N ALA A 300 -23.34 -3.00 2.81
CA ALA A 300 -23.61 -1.62 3.21
C ALA A 300 -22.73 -1.22 4.41
N ILE A 301 -22.66 -2.06 5.44
CA ILE A 301 -21.82 -1.85 6.63
C ILE A 301 -20.34 -1.76 6.24
N THR A 302 -19.87 -2.67 5.37
CA THR A 302 -18.49 -2.67 4.88
C THR A 302 -18.17 -1.37 4.15
N ASN A 303 -19.03 -0.95 3.22
CA ASN A 303 -18.84 0.28 2.46
C ASN A 303 -18.90 1.53 3.33
N GLU A 304 -19.85 1.61 4.27
CA GLU A 304 -20.01 2.75 5.16
C GLU A 304 -18.82 2.86 6.13
N THR A 305 -18.34 1.73 6.64
CA THR A 305 -17.12 1.71 7.45
C THR A 305 -15.91 2.21 6.67
N LEU A 306 -15.72 1.75 5.44
CA LEU A 306 -14.61 2.21 4.57
C LEU A 306 -14.76 3.69 4.17
N ARG A 307 -16.01 4.20 4.08
CA ARG A 307 -16.30 5.62 3.84
C ARG A 307 -15.92 6.49 5.03
N LEU A 308 -16.25 6.05 6.25
CA LEU A 308 -15.96 6.77 7.50
C LEU A 308 -14.49 6.67 7.89
N ARG A 309 -13.90 5.48 7.74
CA ARG A 309 -12.55 5.16 8.17
C ARG A 309 -11.82 4.37 7.09
N MET A 310 -11.30 5.11 6.13
CA MET A 310 -10.51 4.52 5.06
C MET A 310 -9.16 4.02 5.60
N SER A 311 -8.85 2.74 5.39
CA SER A 311 -7.57 2.13 5.82
C SER A 311 -6.34 2.78 5.18
N ALA A 312 -6.50 3.38 3.99
CA ALA A 312 -5.45 4.11 3.29
C ALA A 312 -5.95 5.50 2.89
N SER A 313 -5.76 6.49 3.76
CA SER A 313 -6.33 7.84 3.60
C SER A 313 -5.65 8.69 2.50
N ARG A 314 -4.49 8.28 1.98
CA ARG A 314 -3.68 9.10 1.06
C ARG A 314 -3.15 8.31 -0.12
N VAL A 315 -3.48 8.77 -1.33
CA VAL A 315 -2.87 8.30 -2.57
C VAL A 315 -1.95 9.40 -3.10
N VAL A 316 -0.64 9.15 -3.06
CA VAL A 316 0.37 10.09 -3.55
C VAL A 316 0.86 9.66 -4.93
N ARG A 317 0.98 10.62 -5.83
CA ARG A 317 1.58 10.49 -7.15
C ARG A 317 2.46 11.72 -7.43
N THR A 318 3.49 11.52 -8.26
CA THR A 318 4.40 12.57 -8.72
C THR A 318 4.14 12.82 -10.19
N ALA A 319 4.05 14.09 -10.60
CA ALA A 319 3.98 14.45 -12.01
C ALA A 319 5.29 14.04 -12.71
N LEU A 320 5.18 13.20 -13.74
CA LEU A 320 6.29 12.74 -14.57
C LEU A 320 6.68 13.78 -15.63
N ARG A 321 5.73 14.64 -15.99
CA ARG A 321 5.88 15.73 -16.96
C ARG A 321 5.08 16.96 -16.51
N ASP A 322 5.45 18.13 -17.01
CA ASP A 322 4.70 19.36 -16.76
C ASP A 322 3.25 19.18 -17.24
N THR A 323 2.30 19.36 -16.33
CA THR A 323 0.90 19.01 -16.54
C THR A 323 -0.02 20.09 -15.99
N ILE A 324 -1.01 20.48 -16.79
CA ILE A 324 -2.08 21.39 -16.36
C ILE A 324 -3.21 20.55 -15.80
N LEU A 325 -3.59 20.84 -14.55
CA LEU A 325 -4.74 20.23 -13.91
C LEU A 325 -5.95 21.14 -14.05
N PRO A 326 -7.10 20.61 -14.52
CA PRO A 326 -8.35 21.37 -14.52
C PRO A 326 -8.83 21.66 -13.09
N ALA A 327 -9.73 22.63 -12.95
CA ALA A 327 -10.12 23.21 -11.66
C ALA A 327 -11.51 22.74 -11.19
N GLY A 328 -11.54 21.68 -10.37
CA GLY A 328 -12.78 20.94 -10.07
C GLY A 328 -12.57 19.41 -10.16
N GLY A 329 -13.65 18.63 -10.13
CA GLY A 329 -13.63 17.16 -10.19
C GLY A 329 -14.65 16.51 -11.14
N GLY A 330 -15.19 17.28 -12.09
CA GLY A 330 -16.10 16.86 -13.17
C GLY A 330 -15.39 16.49 -14.47
N SER A 331 -16.15 16.39 -15.58
CA SER A 331 -15.61 16.03 -16.92
C SER A 331 -14.63 17.06 -17.48
N ASP A 332 -14.83 18.32 -17.07
CA ASP A 332 -14.01 19.46 -17.47
C ASP A 332 -12.96 19.76 -16.38
N GLY A 333 -12.85 18.79 -15.44
CA GLY A 333 -12.23 18.80 -14.13
C GLY A 333 -12.85 19.80 -13.22
#